data_AF-A0A2X2BF21-F1
#
_entry.id   AF-A0A2X2BF21-F1
#
_cell.length_a   1.000
_cell.length_b   1.000
_cell.length_c   1.000
_cell.angle_alpha   90.00
_cell.angle_beta   90.00
_cell.angle_gamma   90.00
#
_symmetry.space_group_name_H-M   'P 1'
#
loop_
_entity.id
_entity.type
_entity.pdbx_description
1 polymer ?
#
loop_
_entity_poly.entity_id
_entity_poly.type
_entity_poly.pdbx_seq_one_letter_code
_entity_poly.pdbx_strand_id
1 'polypeptide(L)'
;MSATSQVQTLSSKLDTVKADLTESVVVDLDLSKLNENTYYPIILPLVTSRRYAFKVFRTLGQYRDNKPSYATHNTKGFAMIVEWQVSGSGWGTQSENRIIDNFDWRWTNQSPVMGPAQLTNGSVEYIYLRGGAKYQLTKHKSVNHQIITRTYTNNKQSVAPKGFVANEVPKSSEQKANATANAVNQLETKVTEVSGKVTSTAQQVTRLESQVGTSSAKIEQTSKVVTDINGKISASWTMKVQQDSKGNKVITGIGLGFNAQGNSQFLVNAQNFAVISSLNGKVVTPFIVKNGQVVIHEALMDKAWIQKLVVLDYFKSSGFDKGNGFLLDAKNNVFRFTSGNGGTTLTNQNLYVKDETGYNVVIIGDITNER
;
A
#
# COMPACT_ATOMS: atom_id res chain seq x y z
N MET A 1 83.40 12.59 47.42
CA MET A 1 82.70 13.18 46.26
C MET A 1 81.90 14.38 46.76
N SER A 2 82.05 15.56 46.15
CA SER A 2 81.28 16.74 46.58
C SER A 2 79.79 16.55 46.30
N ALA A 3 78.91 17.24 47.03
CA ALA A 3 77.47 17.23 46.78
C ALA A 3 77.13 17.55 45.31
N THR A 4 77.94 18.40 44.67
CA THR A 4 77.84 18.74 43.24
C THR A 4 78.01 17.53 42.31
N SER A 5 78.96 16.63 42.62
CA SER A 5 79.23 15.41 41.83
C SER A 5 78.11 14.37 41.98
N GLN A 6 77.51 14.26 43.18
CA GLN A 6 76.35 13.39 43.40
C GLN A 6 75.09 13.89 42.68
N VAL A 7 74.85 15.21 42.69
CA VAL A 7 73.72 15.82 41.95
C VAL A 7 73.87 15.64 40.44
N GLN A 8 75.07 15.81 39.87
CA GLN A 8 75.32 15.51 38.44
C GLN A 8 75.10 14.04 38.09
N THR A 9 75.51 13.12 38.98
CA THR A 9 75.29 11.68 38.79
C THR A 9 73.80 11.31 38.88
N LEU A 10 73.05 11.92 39.79
CA LEU A 10 71.61 11.71 39.90
C LEU A 10 70.85 12.31 38.72
N SER A 11 71.26 13.48 38.22
CA SER A 11 70.65 14.11 37.04
C SER A 11 70.83 13.23 35.79
N SER A 12 72.05 12.73 35.54
CA SER A 12 72.30 11.84 34.39
C SER A 12 71.53 10.52 34.47
N LYS A 13 71.38 9.94 35.68
CA LYS A 13 70.53 8.77 35.90
C LYS A 13 69.05 9.09 35.67
N LEU A 14 68.56 10.25 36.11
CA LEU A 14 67.18 10.68 35.89
C LEU A 14 66.89 10.92 34.40
N ASP A 15 67.84 11.48 33.65
CA ASP A 15 67.70 11.66 32.20
C ASP A 15 67.68 10.32 31.46
N THR A 16 68.48 9.35 31.92
CA THR A 16 68.44 7.96 31.42
C THR A 16 67.10 7.30 31.72
N VAL A 17 66.58 7.46 32.94
CA VAL A 17 65.27 6.95 33.35
C VAL A 17 64.13 7.61 32.55
N LYS A 18 64.18 8.93 32.31
CA LYS A 18 63.20 9.63 31.45
C LYS A 18 63.24 9.15 29.99
N ALA A 19 64.43 8.85 29.47
CA ALA A 19 64.58 8.24 28.15
C ALA A 19 64.03 6.80 28.11
N ASP A 20 64.16 6.04 29.20
CA ASP A 20 63.55 4.73 29.34
C ASP A 20 62.01 4.78 29.52
N LEU A 21 61.47 5.85 30.10
CA LEU A 21 60.04 6.13 30.20
C LEU A 21 59.40 6.55 28.87
N THR A 22 60.18 7.02 27.90
CA THR A 22 59.70 7.30 26.53
C THR A 22 60.19 6.19 25.61
N GLU A 23 59.47 5.08 25.62
CA GLU A 23 59.70 3.95 24.72
C GLU A 23 59.58 4.28 23.21
N SER A 24 59.24 5.52 22.84
CA SER A 24 59.13 6.01 21.47
C SER A 24 60.32 6.86 21.05
N VAL A 25 60.83 6.64 19.84
CA VAL A 25 61.89 7.42 19.19
C VAL A 25 61.35 8.08 17.93
N VAL A 26 61.90 9.25 17.58
CA VAL A 26 61.64 9.94 16.31
C VAL A 26 62.83 9.73 15.38
N VAL A 27 62.58 9.31 14.15
CA VAL A 27 63.60 9.10 13.12
C VAL A 27 63.24 9.84 11.84
N ASP A 28 64.23 10.34 11.11
CA ASP A 28 64.03 10.95 9.80
C ASP A 28 63.94 9.87 8.71
N LEU A 29 62.96 10.04 7.82
CA LEU A 29 62.78 9.24 6.61
C LEU A 29 63.09 10.13 5.40
N ASP A 30 64.26 9.95 4.79
CA ASP A 30 64.69 10.73 3.63
C ASP A 30 64.34 10.01 2.32
N LEU A 31 63.24 10.45 1.68
CA LEU A 31 62.84 10.00 0.34
C LEU A 31 63.08 11.11 -0.70
N SER A 32 63.85 12.16 -0.37
CA SER A 32 64.01 13.36 -1.21
C SER A 32 64.62 13.08 -2.59
N LYS A 33 65.41 12.02 -2.71
CA LYS A 33 66.05 11.59 -3.97
C LYS A 33 65.26 10.52 -4.74
N LEU A 34 64.10 10.10 -4.23
CA LEU A 34 63.28 9.07 -4.85
C LEU A 34 62.24 9.69 -5.80
N ASN A 35 61.79 8.90 -6.79
CA ASN A 35 60.84 9.35 -7.81
C ASN A 35 59.53 9.89 -7.20
N GLU A 36 59.16 11.13 -7.53
CA GLU A 36 58.01 11.83 -6.95
C GLU A 36 56.64 11.27 -7.35
N ASN A 37 56.55 10.40 -8.36
CA ASN A 37 55.30 9.76 -8.78
C ASN A 37 55.14 8.35 -8.18
N THR A 38 56.10 7.92 -7.35
CA THR A 38 56.12 6.61 -6.72
C THR A 38 55.96 6.74 -5.22
N TYR A 39 55.19 5.82 -4.64
CA TYR A 39 55.04 5.66 -3.20
C TYR A 39 55.84 4.46 -2.75
N TYR A 40 56.67 4.66 -1.72
CA TYR A 40 57.61 3.68 -1.21
C TYR A 40 57.14 3.14 0.14
N PRO A 41 57.04 1.81 0.31
CA PRO A 41 56.66 1.24 1.59
C PRO A 41 57.76 1.44 2.61
N ILE A 42 57.38 1.91 3.80
CA ILE A 42 58.20 1.95 5.00
C ILE A 42 57.80 0.74 5.83
N ILE A 43 58.68 -0.26 5.89
CA ILE A 43 58.44 -1.52 6.58
C ILE A 43 58.74 -1.35 8.07
N LEU A 44 57.83 -1.83 8.92
CA LEU A 44 57.83 -1.75 10.37
C LEU A 44 57.51 -3.15 10.96
N PRO A 45 58.50 -4.02 11.16
CA PRO A 45 58.28 -5.35 11.73
C PRO A 45 57.76 -5.28 13.17
N LEU A 46 56.70 -6.04 13.47
CA LEU A 46 56.02 -6.08 14.76
C LEU A 46 56.10 -7.47 15.42
N VAL A 47 55.81 -7.52 16.71
CA VAL A 47 55.51 -8.78 17.42
C VAL A 47 54.03 -8.80 17.85
N THR A 48 53.49 -9.99 18.12
CA THR A 48 52.05 -10.21 18.40
C THR A 48 51.63 -9.85 19.84
N SER A 49 52.55 -9.75 20.78
CA SER A 49 52.26 -9.55 22.21
C SER A 49 52.03 -8.08 22.61
N ARG A 50 52.01 -7.14 21.66
CA ARG A 50 52.01 -5.70 21.94
C ARG A 50 51.24 -4.90 20.90
N ARG A 51 50.56 -3.84 21.36
CA ARG A 51 50.03 -2.77 20.50
C ARG A 51 51.08 -1.66 20.34
N TYR A 52 51.34 -1.29 19.11
CA TYR A 52 52.29 -0.24 18.74
C TYR A 52 51.54 1.01 18.30
N ALA A 53 52.10 2.17 18.63
CA ALA A 53 51.66 3.47 18.12
C ALA A 53 52.74 4.02 17.17
N PHE A 54 52.30 4.53 16.04
CA PHE A 54 53.15 5.16 15.04
C PHE A 54 52.60 6.52 14.67
N LYS A 55 53.51 7.43 14.34
CA LYS A 55 53.18 8.73 13.76
C LYS A 55 54.11 8.98 12.60
N VAL A 56 53.56 9.20 11.41
CA VAL A 56 54.33 9.79 10.32
C VAL A 56 53.83 11.20 10.10
N PHE A 57 54.76 12.15 10.08
CA PHE A 57 54.40 13.54 9.90
C PHE A 57 55.47 14.32 9.15
N ARG A 58 55.02 15.44 8.62
CA ARG A 58 55.85 16.53 8.12
C ARG A 58 55.10 17.82 8.40
N THR A 59 55.72 18.72 9.14
CA THR A 59 55.13 20.04 9.42
C THR A 59 55.44 21.01 8.29
N LEU A 60 54.53 21.95 8.04
CA LEU A 60 54.72 22.99 7.02
C LEU A 60 56.00 23.78 7.29
N GLY A 61 56.90 23.84 6.32
CA GLY A 61 58.18 24.57 6.42
C GLY A 61 59.25 23.88 7.28
N GLN A 62 59.03 22.65 7.74
CA GLN A 62 60.00 21.88 8.53
C GLN A 62 61.31 21.64 7.76
N TYR A 63 61.21 21.20 6.50
CA TYR A 63 62.36 20.95 5.62
C TYR A 63 62.45 22.05 4.56
N ARG A 64 63.14 23.16 4.90
CA ARG A 64 63.28 24.32 4.00
C ARG A 64 64.10 24.02 2.75
N ASP A 65 65.01 23.06 2.83
CA ASP A 65 65.89 22.56 1.77
C ASP A 65 65.23 21.52 0.84
N ASN A 66 64.04 21.03 1.19
CA ASN A 66 63.36 19.99 0.44
C ASN A 66 61.90 20.38 0.18
N LYS A 67 61.64 21.08 -0.93
CA LYS A 67 60.27 21.29 -1.45
C LYS A 67 60.07 20.40 -2.68
N PRO A 68 59.30 19.31 -2.60
CA PRO A 68 59.01 18.49 -3.78
C PRO A 68 58.13 19.25 -4.79
N SER A 69 58.16 18.84 -6.06
CA SER A 69 57.43 19.53 -7.13
C SER A 69 55.91 19.50 -6.96
N TYR A 70 55.39 18.47 -6.27
CA TYR A 70 53.96 18.32 -5.99
C TYR A 70 53.44 19.14 -4.80
N ALA A 71 54.31 19.87 -4.11
CA ALA A 71 53.91 20.75 -3.03
C ALA A 71 53.37 22.09 -3.56
N THR A 72 52.16 22.46 -3.16
CA THR A 72 51.45 23.63 -3.68
C THR A 72 51.61 24.89 -2.83
N HIS A 73 52.15 24.80 -1.61
CA HIS A 73 52.45 26.01 -0.85
C HIS A 73 53.67 26.72 -1.46
N ASN A 74 53.53 28.01 -1.74
CA ASN A 74 54.52 28.83 -2.45
C ASN A 74 55.94 28.67 -1.89
N THR A 75 56.11 28.81 -0.57
CA THR A 75 57.45 28.88 0.06
C THR A 75 57.77 27.79 1.10
N LYS A 76 56.83 26.94 1.52
CA LYS A 76 56.97 26.09 2.72
C LYS A 76 56.75 24.59 2.49
N GLY A 77 56.52 24.16 1.24
CA GLY A 77 56.28 22.76 0.91
C GLY A 77 54.87 22.31 1.27
N PHE A 78 54.73 21.28 2.10
CA PHE A 78 53.44 20.73 2.49
C PHE A 78 53.44 20.24 3.94
N ALA A 79 52.24 19.97 4.46
CA ALA A 79 52.05 19.37 5.77
C ALA A 79 51.26 18.07 5.65
N MET A 80 51.61 17.09 6.47
CA MET A 80 50.83 15.88 6.65
C MET A 80 51.07 15.28 8.02
N ILE A 81 50.07 14.55 8.50
CA ILE A 81 50.13 13.75 9.71
C ILE A 81 49.28 12.51 9.54
N VAL A 82 49.78 11.38 9.99
CA VAL A 82 49.03 10.16 10.19
C VAL A 82 49.50 9.52 11.48
N GLU A 83 48.57 9.31 12.41
CA GLU A 83 48.78 8.65 13.69
C GLU A 83 47.93 7.41 13.72
N TRP A 84 48.53 6.27 14.00
CA TRP A 84 47.80 5.01 14.05
C TRP A 84 48.37 4.04 15.08
N GLN A 85 47.51 3.14 15.53
CA GLN A 85 47.84 2.06 16.42
C GLN A 85 47.48 0.72 15.82
N VAL A 86 48.32 -0.29 16.04
CA VAL A 86 48.16 -1.63 15.46
C VAL A 86 48.93 -2.69 16.28
N SER A 87 48.48 -3.94 16.23
CA SER A 87 49.23 -5.10 16.72
C SER A 87 49.68 -5.99 15.56
N GLY A 88 50.73 -6.80 15.77
CA GLY A 88 51.12 -7.81 14.80
C GLY A 88 50.09 -8.93 14.70
N SER A 89 49.70 -9.32 13.49
CA SER A 89 48.69 -10.37 13.26
C SER A 89 49.19 -11.77 13.61
N GLY A 90 50.48 -12.05 13.38
CA GLY A 90 51.08 -13.36 13.67
C GLY A 90 50.43 -14.50 12.91
N TRP A 91 50.29 -14.36 11.59
CA TRP A 91 49.65 -15.38 10.74
C TRP A 91 48.19 -15.66 11.12
N GLY A 92 47.44 -14.62 11.49
CA GLY A 92 46.05 -14.75 11.91
C GLY A 92 45.86 -15.16 13.38
N THR A 93 46.92 -15.25 14.18
CA THR A 93 46.83 -15.41 15.64
C THR A 93 46.01 -14.27 16.28
N GLN A 94 46.10 -13.06 15.71
CA GLN A 94 45.26 -11.92 16.03
C GLN A 94 44.74 -11.27 14.74
N SER A 95 43.50 -10.79 14.80
CA SER A 95 42.94 -9.93 13.74
C SER A 95 43.72 -8.62 13.65
N GLU A 96 43.88 -8.09 12.44
CA GLU A 96 44.41 -6.75 12.24
C GLU A 96 43.47 -5.70 12.86
N ASN A 97 43.78 -5.24 14.08
CA ASN A 97 43.03 -4.19 14.75
C ASN A 97 43.75 -2.84 14.63
N ARG A 98 43.62 -2.20 13.46
CA ARG A 98 44.22 -0.90 13.15
C ARG A 98 43.27 0.25 13.48
N ILE A 99 43.71 1.16 14.32
CA ILE A 99 43.01 2.41 14.63
C ILE A 99 43.84 3.56 14.08
N ILE A 100 43.25 4.39 13.22
CA ILE A 100 43.90 5.62 12.77
C ILE A 100 43.32 6.73 13.66
N ASP A 101 44.14 7.25 14.55
CA ASP A 101 43.74 8.26 15.53
C ASP A 101 43.59 9.62 14.84
N ASN A 102 44.57 9.97 14.00
CA ASN A 102 44.62 11.25 13.30
C ASN A 102 45.09 11.07 11.86
N PHE A 103 44.49 11.82 10.95
CA PHE A 103 44.92 11.90 9.57
C PHE A 103 44.52 13.23 8.94
N ASP A 104 45.52 14.01 8.53
CA ASP A 104 45.32 15.22 7.76
C ASP A 104 46.52 15.48 6.85
N TRP A 105 46.27 16.18 5.74
CA TRP A 105 47.31 16.65 4.85
C TRP A 105 46.82 17.88 4.09
N ARG A 106 47.74 18.82 3.85
CA ARG A 106 47.46 20.08 3.15
C ARG A 106 48.61 20.45 2.23
N TRP A 107 48.30 21.27 1.24
CA TRP A 107 49.28 21.84 0.29
C TRP A 107 49.97 20.82 -0.62
N THR A 108 49.23 19.79 -1.03
CA THR A 108 49.57 18.94 -2.17
C THR A 108 48.29 18.71 -3.00
N ASN A 109 48.39 18.13 -4.19
CA ASN A 109 47.22 17.80 -5.01
C ASN A 109 46.66 16.40 -4.77
N GLN A 110 47.42 15.56 -4.08
CA GLN A 110 47.09 14.17 -3.79
C GLN A 110 47.78 13.79 -2.48
N SER A 111 47.17 12.87 -1.73
CA SER A 111 47.68 12.54 -0.40
C SER A 111 49.14 12.07 -0.47
N PRO A 112 50.06 12.64 0.30
CA PRO A 112 51.47 12.24 0.28
C PRO A 112 51.74 10.89 0.95
N VAL A 113 50.68 10.20 1.41
CA VAL A 113 50.74 8.92 2.14
C VAL A 113 49.60 8.00 1.74
N MET A 114 49.85 6.68 1.75
CA MET A 114 48.83 5.62 1.62
C MET A 114 49.07 4.52 2.66
N GLY A 115 48.07 3.70 2.94
CA GLY A 115 48.06 2.75 4.05
C GLY A 115 47.53 3.38 5.33
N PRO A 116 47.94 2.92 6.53
CA PRO A 116 48.82 1.80 6.78
C PRO A 116 48.18 0.44 6.45
N ALA A 117 48.98 -0.60 6.24
CA ALA A 117 48.54 -1.98 6.03
C ALA A 117 49.58 -2.98 6.56
N GLN A 118 49.29 -4.29 6.56
CA GLN A 118 50.18 -5.31 7.12
C GLN A 118 50.38 -6.52 6.20
N LEU A 119 51.61 -7.02 6.12
CA LEU A 119 51.88 -8.39 5.70
C LEU A 119 51.65 -9.29 6.92
N THR A 120 50.42 -9.79 7.05
CA THR A 120 49.90 -10.50 8.23
C THR A 120 50.68 -11.75 8.63
N ASN A 121 51.22 -12.50 7.66
CA ASN A 121 52.01 -13.70 7.92
C ASN A 121 53.33 -13.38 8.65
N GLY A 122 53.90 -12.21 8.37
CA GLY A 122 55.16 -11.74 8.94
C GLY A 122 55.00 -10.80 10.13
N SER A 123 53.78 -10.36 10.44
CA SER A 123 53.53 -9.20 11.31
C SER A 123 54.30 -7.95 10.86
N VAL A 124 54.40 -7.73 9.55
CA VAL A 124 55.15 -6.61 9.00
C VAL A 124 54.19 -5.49 8.63
N GLU A 125 54.09 -4.47 9.47
CA GLU A 125 53.31 -3.28 9.16
C GLU A 125 54.05 -2.44 8.13
N TYR A 126 53.31 -1.72 7.30
CA TYR A 126 53.89 -0.75 6.39
C TYR A 126 52.97 0.44 6.13
N ILE A 127 53.61 1.54 5.78
CA ILE A 127 52.95 2.75 5.27
C ILE A 127 53.68 3.23 4.04
N TYR A 128 52.94 3.70 3.04
CA TYR A 128 53.50 4.19 1.79
C TYR A 128 53.73 5.70 1.86
N LEU A 129 54.96 6.15 1.63
CA LEU A 129 55.28 7.58 1.54
C LEU A 129 55.70 7.95 0.13
N ARG A 130 55.20 9.09 -0.35
CA ARG A 130 55.52 9.60 -1.68
C ARG A 130 57.00 10.00 -1.77
N GLY A 131 57.67 9.62 -2.85
CA GLY A 131 59.05 10.03 -3.12
C GLY A 131 59.17 11.55 -3.33
N GLY A 132 60.38 12.10 -3.22
CA GLY A 132 60.66 13.53 -3.36
C GLY A 132 60.65 14.34 -2.06
N ALA A 133 60.20 13.73 -0.95
CA ALA A 133 60.06 14.42 0.33
C ALA A 133 60.82 13.75 1.48
N LYS A 134 61.18 14.58 2.47
CA LYS A 134 61.57 14.14 3.82
C LYS A 134 60.34 14.10 4.73
N TYR A 135 60.31 13.11 5.63
CA TYR A 135 59.27 12.87 6.63
C TYR A 135 59.90 12.50 7.98
N GLN A 136 59.13 12.54 9.06
CA GLN A 136 59.52 11.97 10.35
C GLN A 136 58.60 10.83 10.75
N LEU A 137 59.19 9.80 11.37
CA LEU A 137 58.49 8.67 11.94
C LEU A 137 58.74 8.63 13.45
N THR A 138 57.68 8.73 14.24
CA THR A 138 57.67 8.30 15.63
C THR A 138 57.29 6.83 15.69
N LYS A 139 58.10 6.02 16.37
CA LYS A 139 57.88 4.59 16.54
C LYS A 139 58.41 4.12 17.89
N HIS A 140 57.99 2.96 18.35
CA HIS A 140 58.63 2.29 19.48
C HIS A 140 60.13 2.02 19.21
N LYS A 141 60.98 2.14 20.23
CA LYS A 141 62.45 1.97 20.13
C LYS A 141 62.85 0.59 19.61
N SER A 142 62.10 -0.45 19.96
CA SER A 142 62.35 -1.83 19.51
C SER A 142 61.91 -2.13 18.07
N VAL A 143 61.16 -1.24 17.42
CA VAL A 143 60.66 -1.47 16.05
C VAL A 143 61.73 -0.99 15.07
N ASN A 144 62.24 -1.86 14.22
CA ASN A 144 63.10 -1.44 13.12
C ASN A 144 62.26 -0.80 12.00
N HIS A 145 62.89 0.03 11.17
CA HIS A 145 62.23 0.61 10.00
C HIS A 145 63.14 0.49 8.78
N GLN A 146 62.54 0.37 7.59
CA GLN A 146 63.29 0.34 6.34
C GLN A 146 62.48 0.96 5.19
N ILE A 147 63.10 1.85 4.43
CA ILE A 147 62.53 2.37 3.17
C ILE A 147 62.78 1.30 2.09
N ILE A 148 61.72 0.86 1.43
CA ILE A 148 61.78 -0.20 0.43
C ILE A 148 61.67 0.41 -0.98
N THR A 149 62.70 0.19 -1.82
CA THR A 149 62.79 0.73 -3.20
C THR A 149 62.59 -0.31 -4.30
N ARG A 150 62.30 -1.56 -3.92
CA ARG A 150 62.01 -2.71 -4.80
C ARG A 150 61.04 -3.66 -4.09
N THR A 151 60.57 -4.72 -4.73
CA THR A 151 59.71 -5.70 -4.05
C THR A 151 60.37 -6.24 -2.77
N TYR A 152 59.63 -6.17 -1.66
CA TYR A 152 59.96 -6.79 -0.39
C TYR A 152 59.01 -7.96 -0.16
N THR A 153 59.56 -9.13 0.14
CA THR A 153 58.80 -10.35 0.41
C THR A 153 59.10 -10.84 1.82
N ASN A 154 58.06 -11.14 2.58
CA ASN A 154 58.14 -11.76 3.90
C ASN A 154 57.03 -12.80 4.02
N ASN A 155 57.38 -14.02 4.43
CA ASN A 155 56.42 -15.09 4.69
C ASN A 155 55.34 -15.28 3.59
N LYS A 156 55.79 -15.31 2.33
CA LYS A 156 54.97 -15.47 1.10
C LYS A 156 54.04 -14.29 0.75
N GLN A 157 54.10 -13.19 1.49
CA GLN A 157 53.41 -11.94 1.14
C GLN A 157 54.43 -10.91 0.67
N SER A 158 54.02 -10.01 -0.21
CA SER A 158 54.92 -9.01 -0.79
C SER A 158 54.29 -7.63 -0.84
N VAL A 159 55.16 -6.63 -0.79
CA VAL A 159 54.84 -5.22 -0.97
C VAL A 159 55.91 -4.59 -1.85
N ALA A 160 55.55 -3.64 -2.70
CA ALA A 160 56.48 -3.02 -3.64
C ALA A 160 56.13 -1.53 -3.83
N PRO A 161 57.10 -0.70 -4.25
CA PRO A 161 56.79 0.67 -4.65
C PRO A 161 55.73 0.70 -5.76
N LYS A 162 54.81 1.65 -5.67
CA LYS A 162 53.68 1.74 -6.60
C LYS A 162 53.20 3.17 -6.82
N GLY A 163 52.34 3.36 -7.82
CA GLY A 163 51.63 4.62 -8.04
C GLY A 163 50.55 4.90 -6.99
N PHE A 164 49.94 6.08 -7.07
CA PHE A 164 48.87 6.50 -6.17
C PHE A 164 47.61 5.63 -6.33
N VAL A 165 46.98 5.30 -5.20
CA VAL A 165 45.73 4.54 -5.11
C VAL A 165 44.80 5.25 -4.11
N ALA A 166 43.76 5.91 -4.61
CA ALA A 166 42.87 6.75 -3.80
C ALA A 166 42.19 6.01 -2.64
N ASN A 167 41.84 4.73 -2.85
CA ASN A 167 41.17 3.90 -1.84
C ASN A 167 42.11 3.48 -0.69
N GLU A 168 43.42 3.69 -0.83
CA GLU A 168 44.40 3.41 0.20
C GLU A 168 44.81 4.66 0.99
N VAL A 169 44.19 5.81 0.72
CA VAL A 169 44.40 7.01 1.54
C VAL A 169 43.82 6.75 2.94
N PRO A 170 44.59 6.97 4.02
CA PRO A 170 44.10 6.75 5.37
C PRO A 170 42.83 7.57 5.66
N LYS A 171 42.02 7.09 6.60
CA LYS A 171 40.89 7.84 7.16
C LYS A 171 40.92 7.70 8.67
N SER A 172 40.95 8.82 9.39
CA SER A 172 40.89 8.80 10.85
C SER A 172 39.58 8.21 11.35
N SER A 173 39.59 7.74 12.59
CA SER A 173 38.39 7.22 13.25
C SER A 173 37.29 8.29 13.32
N GLU A 174 37.65 9.55 13.54
CA GLU A 174 36.75 10.70 13.49
C GLU A 174 36.16 10.91 12.08
N GLN A 175 36.98 10.88 11.02
CA GLN A 175 36.50 11.02 9.64
C GLN A 175 35.52 9.90 9.25
N LYS A 176 35.79 8.66 9.70
CA LYS A 176 34.88 7.52 9.51
C LYS A 176 33.58 7.71 10.29
N ALA A 177 33.66 8.15 11.55
CA ALA A 177 32.50 8.41 12.39
C ALA A 177 31.61 9.52 11.81
N ASN A 178 32.20 10.62 11.35
CA ASN A 178 31.47 11.73 10.70
C ASN A 178 30.80 11.28 9.40
N ALA A 179 31.46 10.45 8.59
CA ALA A 179 30.87 9.87 7.39
C ALA A 179 29.65 9.00 7.72
N THR A 180 29.75 8.15 8.75
CA THR A 180 28.64 7.33 9.25
C THR A 180 27.50 8.19 9.81
N ALA A 181 27.81 9.21 10.61
CA ALA A 181 26.81 10.12 11.17
C ALA A 181 26.03 10.86 10.07
N ASN A 182 26.73 11.34 9.03
CA ASN A 182 26.08 11.95 7.87
C ASN A 182 25.16 10.97 7.12
N ALA A 183 25.59 9.72 6.94
CA ALA A 183 24.75 8.69 6.33
C ALA A 183 23.50 8.37 7.18
N VAL A 184 23.63 8.35 8.51
CA VAL A 184 22.51 8.17 9.45
C VAL A 184 21.52 9.34 9.36
N ASN A 185 21.98 10.59 9.35
CA ASN A 185 21.12 11.77 9.21
C ASN A 185 20.35 11.78 7.87
N GLN A 186 20.99 11.34 6.78
CA GLN A 186 20.34 11.17 5.49
C GLN A 186 19.26 10.08 5.52
N LEU A 187 19.54 8.97 6.21
CA LEU A 187 18.58 7.88 6.37
C LEU A 187 17.38 8.33 7.20
N GLU A 188 17.61 9.06 8.30
CA GLU A 188 16.56 9.64 9.14
C GLU A 188 15.63 10.55 8.33
N THR A 189 16.21 11.48 7.55
CA THR A 189 15.45 12.36 6.65
C THR A 189 14.55 11.56 5.69
N LYS A 190 15.08 10.48 5.10
CA LYS A 190 14.33 9.61 4.18
C LYS A 190 13.21 8.84 4.89
N VAL A 191 13.44 8.36 6.11
CA VAL A 191 12.42 7.69 6.93
C VAL A 191 11.28 8.64 7.27
N THR A 192 11.59 9.89 7.63
CA THR A 192 10.57 10.93 7.88
C THR A 192 9.73 11.20 6.63
N GLU A 193 10.35 11.34 5.45
CA GLU A 193 9.64 11.53 4.18
C GLU A 193 8.69 10.35 3.85
N VAL A 194 9.18 9.12 4.00
CA VAL A 194 8.39 7.90 3.76
C VAL A 194 7.20 7.83 4.72
N SER A 195 7.41 8.16 5.99
CA SER A 195 6.36 8.18 7.01
C SER A 195 5.25 9.17 6.66
N GLY A 196 5.62 10.34 6.13
CA GLY A 196 4.67 11.32 5.59
C GLY A 196 3.85 10.79 4.40
N LYS A 197 4.49 10.11 3.45
CA LYS A 197 3.81 9.50 2.28
C LYS A 197 2.85 8.38 2.69
N VAL A 198 3.25 7.54 3.64
CA VAL A 198 2.40 6.47 4.18
C VAL A 198 1.14 7.05 4.83
N THR A 199 1.29 8.12 5.62
CA THR A 199 0.16 8.81 6.26
C THR A 199 -0.80 9.39 5.22
N SER A 200 -0.27 10.03 4.17
CA SER A 200 -1.09 10.55 3.06
C SER A 200 -1.82 9.44 2.29
N THR A 201 -1.14 8.32 2.02
CA THR A 201 -1.72 7.15 1.36
C THR A 201 -2.85 6.54 2.19
N ALA A 202 -2.64 6.40 3.50
CA ALA A 202 -3.68 5.91 4.42
C ALA A 202 -4.94 6.80 4.38
N GLN A 203 -4.77 8.12 4.38
CA GLN A 203 -5.89 9.06 4.23
C GLN A 203 -6.60 8.92 2.88
N GLN A 204 -5.87 8.69 1.79
CA GLN A 204 -6.47 8.45 0.47
C GLN A 204 -7.27 7.14 0.45
N VAL A 205 -6.76 6.07 1.07
CA VAL A 205 -7.48 4.79 1.19
C VAL A 205 -8.77 4.95 1.98
N THR A 206 -8.74 5.60 3.15
CA THR A 206 -9.95 5.86 3.94
C THR A 206 -11.00 6.67 3.16
N ARG A 207 -10.57 7.64 2.35
CA ARG A 207 -11.49 8.39 1.47
C ARG A 207 -12.08 7.49 0.38
N LEU A 208 -11.28 6.63 -0.23
CA LEU A 208 -11.74 5.71 -1.27
C LEU A 208 -12.75 4.71 -0.71
N GLU A 209 -12.51 4.13 0.47
CA GLU A 209 -13.44 3.24 1.17
C GLU A 209 -14.79 3.93 1.41
N SER A 210 -14.78 5.19 1.85
CA SER A 210 -16.00 5.99 2.03
C SER A 210 -16.74 6.25 0.71
N GLN A 211 -16.01 6.58 -0.37
CA GLN A 211 -16.58 6.80 -1.69
C GLN A 211 -17.19 5.53 -2.28
N VAL A 212 -16.54 4.38 -2.10
CA VAL A 212 -17.05 3.07 -2.51
C VAL A 212 -18.28 2.69 -1.70
N GLY A 213 -18.29 2.86 -0.37
CA GLY A 213 -19.47 2.64 0.46
C GLY A 213 -20.67 3.50 0.03
N THR A 214 -20.41 4.78 -0.25
CA THR A 214 -21.41 5.71 -0.80
C THR A 214 -21.91 5.28 -2.17
N SER A 215 -21.03 4.76 -3.04
CA SER A 215 -21.38 4.33 -4.40
C SER A 215 -22.14 3.00 -4.43
N SER A 216 -21.81 2.07 -3.51
CA SER A 216 -22.56 0.81 -3.36
C SER A 216 -24.00 1.05 -2.89
N ALA A 217 -24.28 2.14 -2.17
CA ALA A 217 -25.64 2.57 -1.84
C ALA A 217 -26.37 3.23 -3.02
N LYS A 218 -25.67 3.55 -4.13
CA LYS A 218 -26.16 4.34 -5.27
C LYS A 218 -26.29 3.58 -6.60
N ILE A 219 -26.21 2.24 -6.67
CA ILE A 219 -26.24 1.55 -7.98
C ILE A 219 -27.60 1.69 -8.70
N GLU A 220 -27.50 2.16 -9.96
CA GLU A 220 -28.55 2.58 -10.92
C GLU A 220 -28.72 1.60 -12.13
N GLN A 221 -29.93 1.69 -12.72
CA GLN A 221 -30.54 1.06 -13.91
C GLN A 221 -29.66 0.86 -15.17
N THR A 222 -29.81 -0.28 -15.86
CA THR A 222 -29.22 -0.55 -17.20
C THR A 222 -30.29 -0.52 -18.31
N SER A 223 -30.03 0.19 -19.42
CA SER A 223 -30.82 0.16 -20.66
C SER A 223 -29.94 -0.29 -21.83
N LYS A 224 -30.41 -1.22 -22.67
CA LYS A 224 -29.70 -1.64 -23.89
C LYS A 224 -30.66 -1.57 -25.08
N VAL A 225 -30.28 -0.82 -26.12
CA VAL A 225 -30.91 -0.82 -27.44
C VAL A 225 -29.90 -1.45 -28.39
N VAL A 226 -30.29 -2.54 -29.07
CA VAL A 226 -29.48 -3.14 -30.13
C VAL A 226 -30.30 -3.14 -31.40
N THR A 227 -29.83 -2.44 -32.42
CA THR A 227 -30.28 -2.56 -33.81
C THR A 227 -29.45 -3.66 -34.46
N ASP A 228 -30.07 -4.80 -34.73
CA ASP A 228 -29.48 -5.83 -35.60
C ASP A 228 -29.63 -5.40 -37.08
N ILE A 229 -28.74 -5.91 -37.94
CA ILE A 229 -28.51 -5.53 -39.35
C ILE A 229 -29.76 -5.77 -40.24
N ASN A 230 -30.80 -6.43 -39.71
CA ASN A 230 -32.07 -6.71 -40.36
C ASN A 230 -33.24 -5.79 -39.94
N GLY A 231 -32.99 -4.69 -39.22
CA GLY A 231 -34.01 -3.68 -38.93
C GLY A 231 -35.03 -4.05 -37.82
N LYS A 232 -34.83 -5.16 -37.10
CA LYS A 232 -35.68 -5.52 -35.94
C LYS A 232 -35.17 -4.82 -34.68
N ILE A 233 -35.90 -3.80 -34.23
CA ILE A 233 -35.64 -3.09 -32.97
C ILE A 233 -36.03 -4.00 -31.80
N SER A 234 -35.08 -4.34 -30.94
CA SER A 234 -35.34 -5.03 -29.66
C SER A 234 -35.10 -4.08 -28.50
N ALA A 235 -36.16 -3.70 -27.78
CA ALA A 235 -36.06 -2.94 -26.52
C ALA A 235 -36.25 -3.91 -25.34
N SER A 236 -35.33 -3.89 -24.35
CA SER A 236 -35.38 -4.74 -23.16
C SER A 236 -35.31 -3.95 -21.85
N TRP A 237 -35.88 -4.55 -20.80
CA TRP A 237 -36.38 -3.90 -19.59
C TRP A 237 -35.37 -3.65 -18.43
N THR A 238 -35.75 -2.73 -17.51
CA THR A 238 -35.04 -2.08 -16.38
C THR A 238 -35.55 -2.48 -14.99
N MET A 239 -34.72 -3.11 -14.13
CA MET A 239 -35.07 -3.33 -12.71
C MET A 239 -34.54 -2.22 -11.80
N LYS A 240 -35.39 -1.71 -10.91
CA LYS A 240 -35.02 -0.76 -9.85
C LYS A 240 -35.24 -1.38 -8.48
N VAL A 241 -34.38 -1.05 -7.53
CA VAL A 241 -34.51 -1.43 -6.13
C VAL A 241 -34.28 -0.18 -5.29
N GLN A 242 -35.21 0.10 -4.38
CA GLN A 242 -35.07 1.14 -3.37
C GLN A 242 -35.09 0.51 -1.98
N GLN A 243 -34.50 1.22 -1.03
CA GLN A 243 -34.63 0.89 0.38
C GLN A 243 -35.75 1.76 0.96
N ASP A 244 -36.74 1.17 1.64
CA ASP A 244 -37.80 1.91 2.31
C ASP A 244 -37.32 2.56 3.62
N SER A 245 -38.14 3.41 4.24
CA SER A 245 -37.81 4.16 5.46
C SER A 245 -37.58 3.31 6.72
N LYS A 246 -37.76 1.99 6.64
CA LYS A 246 -37.46 1.00 7.70
C LYS A 246 -36.25 0.11 7.35
N GLY A 247 -35.57 0.38 6.24
CA GLY A 247 -34.40 -0.37 5.79
C GLY A 247 -34.71 -1.56 4.89
N ASN A 248 -35.98 -1.81 4.53
CA ASN A 248 -36.35 -2.96 3.71
C ASN A 248 -36.08 -2.67 2.24
N LYS A 249 -35.48 -3.63 1.54
CA LYS A 249 -35.26 -3.52 0.10
C LYS A 249 -36.56 -3.89 -0.63
N VAL A 250 -37.17 -2.93 -1.31
CA VAL A 250 -38.35 -3.13 -2.15
C VAL A 250 -37.95 -3.34 -3.61
N ILE A 251 -38.38 -4.47 -4.18
CA ILE A 251 -38.23 -4.74 -5.62
C ILE A 251 -39.27 -3.87 -6.32
N THR A 252 -38.78 -2.88 -7.06
CA THR A 252 -39.61 -1.92 -7.81
C THR A 252 -39.65 -2.25 -9.31
N GLY A 253 -39.42 -3.53 -9.65
CA GLY A 253 -39.13 -3.98 -11.01
C GLY A 253 -40.28 -4.68 -11.76
N ILE A 254 -40.74 -4.06 -12.85
CA ILE A 254 -41.82 -4.38 -13.81
C ILE A 254 -41.36 -4.60 -15.28
N GLY A 255 -41.30 -5.82 -15.82
CA GLY A 255 -40.90 -6.17 -17.20
C GLY A 255 -41.65 -5.50 -18.38
N LEU A 256 -40.92 -4.87 -19.32
CA LEU A 256 -41.43 -4.45 -20.65
C LEU A 256 -40.54 -4.96 -21.79
N GLY A 257 -41.08 -5.84 -22.63
CA GLY A 257 -40.31 -6.37 -23.75
C GLY A 257 -41.19 -7.02 -24.81
N PHE A 258 -40.55 -7.40 -25.90
CA PHE A 258 -41.15 -8.23 -26.95
C PHE A 258 -40.88 -9.70 -26.64
N ASN A 259 -41.87 -10.57 -26.83
CA ASN A 259 -41.60 -12.00 -26.90
C ASN A 259 -40.92 -12.37 -28.24
N ALA A 260 -40.47 -13.61 -28.40
CA ALA A 260 -39.74 -14.04 -29.61
C ALA A 260 -40.54 -13.84 -30.91
N GLN A 261 -41.86 -13.80 -30.81
CA GLN A 261 -42.83 -13.58 -31.88
C GLN A 261 -43.08 -12.10 -32.19
N GLY A 262 -42.48 -11.17 -31.43
CA GLY A 262 -42.62 -9.73 -31.64
C GLY A 262 -43.86 -9.10 -31.00
N ASN A 263 -44.55 -9.80 -30.09
CA ASN A 263 -45.67 -9.23 -29.35
C ASN A 263 -45.19 -8.54 -28.07
N SER A 264 -45.66 -7.33 -27.83
CA SER A 264 -45.39 -6.58 -26.61
C SER A 264 -46.02 -7.26 -25.39
N GLN A 265 -45.27 -7.35 -24.29
CA GLN A 265 -45.74 -7.90 -23.02
C GLN A 265 -45.36 -6.99 -21.84
N PHE A 266 -46.28 -6.90 -20.89
CA PHE A 266 -46.08 -6.27 -19.58
C PHE A 266 -46.11 -7.37 -18.51
N LEU A 267 -45.01 -7.54 -17.79
CA LEU A 267 -44.84 -8.63 -16.83
C LEU A 267 -44.56 -8.06 -15.45
N VAL A 268 -45.41 -8.38 -14.47
CA VAL A 268 -45.22 -7.98 -13.07
C VAL A 268 -44.97 -9.21 -12.23
N ASN A 269 -43.85 -9.23 -11.52
CA ASN A 269 -43.54 -10.28 -10.56
C ASN A 269 -43.68 -9.72 -9.14
N ALA A 270 -44.78 -10.04 -8.46
CA ALA A 270 -45.09 -9.52 -7.12
C ALA A 270 -45.90 -10.53 -6.28
N GLN A 271 -45.67 -10.55 -4.96
CA GLN A 271 -46.41 -11.40 -4.00
C GLN A 271 -47.81 -10.88 -3.71
N ASN A 272 -47.96 -9.57 -3.65
CA ASN A 272 -49.24 -8.88 -3.64
C ASN A 272 -49.19 -7.85 -4.77
N PHE A 273 -50.10 -7.98 -5.73
CA PHE A 273 -50.31 -6.96 -6.73
C PHE A 273 -51.71 -6.39 -6.51
N ALA A 274 -51.79 -5.11 -6.22
CA ALA A 274 -53.07 -4.42 -6.15
C ALA A 274 -53.00 -3.22 -7.07
N VAL A 275 -54.06 -3.03 -7.86
CA VAL A 275 -54.37 -1.72 -8.38
C VAL A 275 -54.93 -0.95 -7.20
N ILE A 276 -54.15 -0.02 -6.66
CA ILE A 276 -54.55 0.84 -5.57
C ILE A 276 -55.04 2.15 -6.19
N SER A 277 -56.23 2.57 -5.82
CA SER A 277 -56.81 3.87 -6.19
C SER A 277 -57.25 4.62 -4.94
N SER A 278 -57.34 5.95 -5.03
CA SER A 278 -57.91 6.78 -3.98
C SER A 278 -59.17 7.44 -4.51
N LEU A 279 -60.33 7.12 -3.92
CA LEU A 279 -61.63 7.67 -4.29
C LEU A 279 -62.20 8.44 -3.09
N ASN A 280 -62.43 9.75 -3.26
CA ASN A 280 -62.93 10.65 -2.20
C ASN A 280 -62.14 10.54 -0.87
N GLY A 281 -60.82 10.37 -0.94
CA GLY A 281 -59.94 10.29 0.24
C GLY A 281 -59.84 8.91 0.89
N LYS A 282 -60.50 7.88 0.34
CA LYS A 282 -60.40 6.49 0.80
C LYS A 282 -59.57 5.66 -0.17
N VAL A 283 -58.58 4.95 0.35
CA VAL A 283 -57.82 3.95 -0.41
C VAL A 283 -58.74 2.79 -0.74
N VAL A 284 -58.92 2.52 -2.02
CA VAL A 284 -59.70 1.40 -2.56
C VAL A 284 -58.82 0.55 -3.47
N THR A 285 -59.16 -0.73 -3.57
CA THR A 285 -58.37 -1.70 -4.32
C THR A 285 -59.28 -2.49 -5.26
N PRO A 286 -59.67 -1.90 -6.41
CA PRO A 286 -60.64 -2.51 -7.32
C PRO A 286 -60.17 -3.84 -7.90
N PHE A 287 -58.85 -4.04 -8.03
CA PHE A 287 -58.25 -5.27 -8.52
C PHE A 287 -57.09 -5.67 -7.62
N ILE A 288 -57.18 -6.86 -7.03
CA ILE A 288 -56.12 -7.40 -6.20
C ILE A 288 -55.81 -8.81 -6.67
N VAL A 289 -54.55 -9.07 -7.00
CA VAL A 289 -53.96 -10.39 -7.04
C VAL A 289 -53.29 -10.63 -5.71
N LYS A 290 -53.90 -11.49 -4.90
CA LYS A 290 -53.35 -11.97 -3.64
C LYS A 290 -53.61 -13.47 -3.55
N ASN A 291 -52.64 -14.23 -3.07
CA ASN A 291 -52.75 -15.68 -2.92
C ASN A 291 -53.20 -16.40 -4.21
N GLY A 292 -52.78 -15.90 -5.38
CA GLY A 292 -53.16 -16.46 -6.70
C GLY A 292 -54.61 -16.23 -7.12
N GLN A 293 -55.40 -15.48 -6.35
CA GLN A 293 -56.79 -15.16 -6.65
C GLN A 293 -56.92 -13.69 -7.03
N VAL A 294 -57.81 -13.44 -7.99
CA VAL A 294 -58.24 -12.10 -8.35
C VAL A 294 -59.47 -11.75 -7.52
N VAL A 295 -59.36 -10.70 -6.72
CA VAL A 295 -60.50 -10.11 -6.02
C VAL A 295 -60.89 -8.82 -6.72
N ILE A 296 -62.15 -8.77 -7.15
CA ILE A 296 -62.77 -7.59 -7.78
C ILE A 296 -63.97 -7.19 -6.94
N HIS A 297 -63.95 -5.96 -6.43
CA HIS A 297 -65.05 -5.47 -5.59
C HIS A 297 -66.30 -5.13 -6.41
N GLU A 298 -66.12 -4.57 -7.61
CA GLU A 298 -67.19 -4.26 -8.57
C GLU A 298 -66.60 -4.25 -9.99
N ALA A 299 -67.35 -4.74 -10.98
CA ALA A 299 -66.93 -4.79 -12.38
C ALA A 299 -68.07 -4.38 -13.32
N LEU A 300 -67.78 -3.43 -14.22
CA LEU A 300 -68.59 -3.18 -15.41
C LEU A 300 -67.97 -3.92 -16.60
N MET A 301 -68.75 -4.76 -17.28
CA MET A 301 -68.26 -5.60 -18.39
C MET A 301 -69.19 -5.45 -19.60
N ASP A 302 -68.61 -5.22 -20.78
CA ASP A 302 -69.36 -5.18 -22.04
C ASP A 302 -69.89 -6.58 -22.43
N LYS A 303 -69.02 -7.59 -22.30
CA LYS A 303 -69.38 -9.00 -22.51
C LYS A 303 -68.56 -9.91 -21.61
N ALA A 304 -69.19 -10.95 -21.09
CA ALA A 304 -68.53 -12.00 -20.30
C ALA A 304 -68.85 -13.38 -20.88
N TRP A 305 -67.82 -14.21 -21.06
CA TRP A 305 -67.96 -15.63 -21.36
C TRP A 305 -67.58 -16.42 -20.11
N ILE A 306 -68.56 -17.01 -19.44
CA ILE A 306 -68.37 -17.67 -18.15
C ILE A 306 -68.68 -19.16 -18.33
N GLN A 307 -67.69 -20.03 -18.13
CA GLN A 307 -67.90 -21.48 -18.24
C GLN A 307 -68.68 -22.05 -17.04
N LYS A 308 -68.42 -21.52 -15.84
CA LYS A 308 -69.10 -21.91 -14.59
C LYS A 308 -69.27 -20.67 -13.72
N LEU A 309 -70.49 -20.43 -13.23
CA LEU A 309 -70.83 -19.35 -12.31
C LEU A 309 -71.50 -19.92 -11.07
N VAL A 310 -71.03 -19.50 -9.89
CA VAL A 310 -71.74 -19.73 -8.62
C VAL A 310 -72.34 -18.40 -8.19
N VAL A 311 -73.66 -18.35 -8.11
CA VAL A 311 -74.41 -17.16 -7.65
C VAL A 311 -74.75 -17.36 -6.18
N LEU A 312 -74.27 -16.47 -5.31
CA LEU A 312 -74.48 -16.58 -3.87
C LEU A 312 -75.86 -16.07 -3.44
N ASP A 313 -76.21 -14.85 -3.85
CA ASP A 313 -77.51 -14.24 -3.51
C ASP A 313 -78.45 -14.23 -4.72
N TYR A 314 -78.18 -13.38 -5.72
CA TYR A 314 -79.00 -13.30 -6.92
C TYR A 314 -78.23 -12.82 -8.16
N PHE A 315 -78.76 -13.13 -9.34
CA PHE A 315 -78.37 -12.57 -10.63
C PHE A 315 -79.59 -11.90 -11.26
N LYS A 316 -79.52 -10.59 -11.50
CA LYS A 316 -80.69 -9.76 -11.81
C LYS A 316 -80.41 -8.81 -12.96
N SER A 317 -81.38 -8.65 -13.85
CA SER A 317 -81.34 -7.63 -14.89
C SER A 317 -81.58 -6.21 -14.32
N SER A 318 -81.08 -5.19 -15.02
CA SER A 318 -81.26 -3.79 -14.62
C SER A 318 -82.72 -3.30 -14.66
N GLY A 319 -83.57 -3.94 -15.47
CA GLY A 319 -84.98 -3.60 -15.62
C GLY A 319 -85.92 -4.29 -14.64
N PHE A 320 -85.45 -5.32 -13.92
CA PHE A 320 -86.31 -6.12 -13.03
C PHE A 320 -87.01 -5.28 -11.96
N ASP A 321 -86.27 -4.38 -11.29
CA ASP A 321 -86.83 -3.50 -10.25
C ASP A 321 -87.80 -2.45 -10.82
N LYS A 322 -87.76 -2.23 -12.15
CA LYS A 322 -88.67 -1.34 -12.88
C LYS A 322 -89.91 -2.08 -13.41
N GLY A 323 -90.08 -3.35 -13.02
CA GLY A 323 -91.19 -4.20 -13.45
C GLY A 323 -91.01 -4.83 -14.83
N ASN A 324 -89.85 -4.70 -15.47
CA ASN A 324 -89.60 -5.30 -16.78
C ASN A 324 -88.18 -5.90 -16.87
N GLY A 325 -88.03 -7.18 -16.53
CA GLY A 325 -86.75 -7.86 -16.54
C GLY A 325 -86.78 -9.25 -15.93
N PHE A 326 -85.62 -9.82 -15.62
CA PHE A 326 -85.48 -11.11 -14.96
C PHE A 326 -84.69 -11.06 -13.64
N LEU A 327 -84.92 -12.06 -12.80
CA LEU A 327 -84.22 -12.35 -11.55
C LEU A 327 -84.03 -13.86 -11.41
N LEU A 328 -82.79 -14.28 -11.19
CA LEU A 328 -82.43 -15.56 -10.58
C LEU A 328 -82.05 -15.31 -9.13
N ASP A 329 -82.93 -15.65 -8.21
CA ASP A 329 -82.69 -15.57 -6.78
C ASP A 329 -82.21 -16.95 -6.29
N ALA A 330 -80.89 -17.10 -6.22
CA ALA A 330 -80.26 -18.35 -5.81
C ALA A 330 -80.49 -18.63 -4.32
N LYS A 331 -80.61 -17.58 -3.50
CA LYS A 331 -80.82 -17.69 -2.06
C LYS A 331 -82.20 -18.24 -1.72
N ASN A 332 -83.23 -17.77 -2.41
CA ASN A 332 -84.62 -18.17 -2.15
C ASN A 332 -85.14 -19.24 -3.13
N ASN A 333 -84.31 -19.69 -4.07
CA ASN A 333 -84.65 -20.67 -5.11
C ASN A 333 -85.82 -20.23 -6.00
N VAL A 334 -85.76 -18.99 -6.50
CA VAL A 334 -86.80 -18.41 -7.36
C VAL A 334 -86.20 -17.94 -8.69
N PHE A 335 -86.88 -18.22 -9.79
CA PHE A 335 -86.60 -17.61 -11.08
C PHE A 335 -87.82 -16.83 -11.57
N ARG A 336 -87.63 -15.56 -11.91
CA ARG A 336 -88.74 -14.66 -12.25
C ARG A 336 -88.45 -13.81 -13.47
N PHE A 337 -89.44 -13.67 -14.34
CA PHE A 337 -89.53 -12.66 -15.37
C PHE A 337 -90.71 -11.73 -15.08
N THR A 338 -90.52 -10.43 -15.29
CA THR A 338 -91.54 -9.39 -15.09
C THR A 338 -91.75 -8.61 -16.36
N SER A 339 -92.99 -8.20 -16.63
CA SER A 339 -93.36 -7.30 -17.73
C SER A 339 -94.59 -6.48 -17.36
N GLY A 340 -94.37 -5.34 -16.70
CA GLY A 340 -95.43 -4.53 -16.09
C GLY A 340 -96.09 -5.27 -14.93
N ASN A 341 -97.41 -5.40 -14.97
CA ASN A 341 -98.17 -6.19 -13.98
C ASN A 341 -98.14 -7.69 -14.27
N GLY A 342 -97.75 -8.09 -15.50
CA GLY A 342 -97.64 -9.49 -15.92
C GLY A 342 -96.24 -10.08 -15.69
N GLY A 343 -96.10 -11.37 -15.97
CA GLY A 343 -94.82 -12.06 -15.89
C GLY A 343 -94.92 -13.52 -15.51
N THR A 344 -93.77 -14.13 -15.25
CA THR A 344 -93.65 -15.55 -14.89
C THR A 344 -92.80 -15.71 -13.65
N THR A 345 -93.23 -16.52 -12.69
CA THR A 345 -92.45 -16.86 -11.49
C THR A 345 -92.40 -18.37 -11.33
N LEU A 346 -91.19 -18.92 -11.31
CA LEU A 346 -90.90 -20.28 -10.90
C LEU A 346 -90.34 -20.26 -9.49
N THR A 347 -90.94 -21.03 -8.60
CA THR A 347 -90.42 -21.30 -7.25
C THR A 347 -90.01 -22.78 -7.15
N ASN A 348 -89.60 -23.20 -5.96
CA ASN A 348 -89.42 -24.61 -5.66
C ASN A 348 -90.70 -25.46 -5.75
N GLN A 349 -91.88 -24.83 -5.77
CA GLN A 349 -93.17 -25.52 -5.68
C GLN A 349 -94.07 -25.26 -6.89
N ASN A 350 -94.00 -24.09 -7.50
CA ASN A 350 -95.01 -23.65 -8.47
C ASN A 350 -94.42 -22.86 -9.63
N LEU A 351 -95.10 -22.93 -10.76
CA LEU A 351 -94.97 -21.98 -11.86
C LEU A 351 -96.23 -21.12 -11.94
N TYR A 352 -96.07 -19.81 -11.83
CA TYR A 352 -97.13 -18.83 -12.00
C TYR A 352 -96.91 -18.02 -13.27
N VAL A 353 -97.96 -17.82 -14.06
CA VAL A 353 -97.99 -16.87 -15.19
C VAL A 353 -99.10 -15.86 -14.95
N LYS A 354 -98.73 -14.57 -14.97
CA LYS A 354 -99.64 -13.44 -14.79
C LYS A 354 -99.85 -12.69 -16.09
N ASP A 355 -101.09 -12.27 -16.31
CA ASP A 355 -101.43 -11.35 -17.40
C ASP A 355 -101.10 -9.88 -17.05
N GLU A 356 -101.30 -8.98 -18.01
CA GLU A 356 -101.03 -7.54 -17.88
C GLU A 356 -101.95 -6.82 -16.88
N THR A 357 -103.00 -7.50 -16.40
CA THR A 357 -103.90 -7.00 -15.36
C THR A 357 -103.46 -7.47 -13.96
N GLY A 358 -102.45 -8.34 -13.87
CA GLY A 358 -101.83 -8.81 -12.64
C GLY A 358 -102.42 -10.09 -12.07
N TYR A 359 -103.40 -10.68 -12.75
CA TYR A 359 -104.04 -11.93 -12.34
C TYR A 359 -103.28 -13.14 -12.87
N ASN A 360 -103.25 -14.22 -12.07
CA ASN A 360 -102.68 -15.47 -12.53
C ASN A 360 -103.61 -16.09 -13.57
N VAL A 361 -103.09 -16.27 -14.78
CA VAL A 361 -103.78 -16.95 -15.88
C VAL A 361 -103.32 -18.39 -16.05
N VAL A 362 -102.14 -18.74 -15.51
CA VAL A 362 -101.68 -20.12 -15.40
C VAL A 362 -101.02 -20.34 -14.04
N ILE A 363 -101.36 -21.44 -13.39
CA ILE A 363 -100.68 -21.95 -12.19
C ILE A 363 -100.41 -23.43 -12.39
N ILE A 364 -99.15 -23.83 -12.32
CA ILE A 364 -98.73 -25.24 -12.39
C ILE A 364 -98.09 -25.61 -11.05
N GLY A 365 -98.50 -26.74 -10.49
CA GLY A 365 -98.01 -27.24 -9.20
C GLY A 365 -98.88 -26.87 -7.99
N ASP A 366 -100.03 -26.23 -8.19
CA ASP A 366 -101.01 -26.01 -7.11
C ASP A 366 -101.92 -27.25 -7.01
N ILE A 367 -101.59 -28.14 -6.08
CA ILE A 367 -102.37 -29.34 -5.77
C ILE A 367 -103.28 -29.02 -4.58
N THR A 368 -104.34 -28.25 -4.81
CA THR A 368 -105.45 -28.21 -3.86
C THR A 368 -106.30 -29.48 -4.05
N ASN A 369 -105.84 -30.60 -3.46
CA ASN A 369 -106.59 -31.81 -3.04
C ASN A 369 -106.11 -33.21 -3.46
N GLU A 370 -104.84 -33.48 -3.80
CA GLU A 370 -104.32 -34.86 -3.75
C GLU A 370 -102.95 -34.90 -3.07
N ARG A 371 -102.87 -35.70 -2.00
CA ARG A 371 -101.81 -35.75 -0.99
C ARG A 371 -100.45 -36.21 -1.51
#